data_AF-A0A246JRX0-F1
#
_entry.id   AF-A0A246JRX0-F1
#
_cell.length_a   1.000
_cell.length_b   1.000
_cell.length_c   1.000
_cell.angle_alpha   90.00
_cell.angle_beta   90.00
_cell.angle_gamma   90.00
#
_symmetry.space_group_name_H-M   'P 1'
#
loop_
_entity.id
_entity.type
_entity.pdbx_description
1 polymer ?
#
loop_
_entity_poly.entity_id
_entity_poly.type
_entity_poly.pdbx_seq_one_letter_code
_entity_poly.pdbx_strand_id
1 'polypeptide(L)'
;MKGALPQAARAAGLRPEPASPSQQSSIPNAGLVELVERGAKPSAALDREIALAVGWHRYSPSEIGRKNPGWIAPEDFIGEYVRGDGRRTPKLDSLHGTDIWREPRPYSTSIDAAMTLVPPGHIFGCGSKDATGTAWAWSGPADPLEYRSISNAATPALALCAAALKAKGENQ
;
A
#
# COMPACT_ATOMS: atom_id res chain seq x y z
N MET A 1 37.12 58.49 1.94
CA MET A 1 36.47 57.94 0.71
C MET A 1 36.85 56.46 0.65
N LYS A 2 35.91 55.56 0.98
CA LYS A 2 35.09 54.74 0.05
C LYS A 2 35.80 53.44 -0.40
N GLY A 3 35.23 52.31 0.01
CA GLY A 3 35.28 50.97 -0.63
C GLY A 3 36.49 50.11 -0.25
N ALA A 4 36.41 48.80 -0.03
CA ALA A 4 35.32 47.82 -0.04
C ALA A 4 35.85 46.52 0.64
N LEU A 5 34.99 45.80 1.37
CA LEU A 5 35.11 44.34 1.60
C LEU A 5 34.30 43.64 0.47
N PRO A 6 34.28 42.30 0.28
CA PRO A 6 35.21 41.19 0.62
C PRO A 6 35.34 40.17 -0.56
N GLN A 7 36.04 39.03 -0.40
CA GLN A 7 35.50 37.76 -0.92
C GLN A 7 36.06 36.53 -0.17
N ALA A 8 35.22 35.97 0.69
CA ALA A 8 35.37 34.62 1.23
C ALA A 8 34.75 33.65 0.22
N ALA A 9 35.56 32.78 -0.37
CA ALA A 9 35.08 31.61 -1.11
C ALA A 9 34.62 30.56 -0.10
N ARG A 10 33.32 30.54 0.22
CA ARG A 10 32.69 29.46 0.97
C ARG A 10 32.42 28.29 0.03
N ALA A 11 33.01 27.14 0.39
CA ALA A 11 32.75 25.85 -0.20
C ALA A 11 31.25 25.58 -0.33
N ALA A 12 30.83 25.25 -1.56
CA ALA A 12 29.54 24.68 -1.85
C ALA A 12 29.46 23.29 -1.20
N GLY A 13 29.00 23.25 0.05
CA GLY A 13 28.53 22.03 0.67
C GLY A 13 27.30 21.57 -0.09
N LEU A 14 27.46 20.52 -0.91
CA LEU A 14 26.38 19.69 -1.40
C LEU A 14 25.55 19.27 -0.19
N ARG A 15 24.39 19.90 -0.02
CA ARG A 15 23.40 19.42 0.94
C ARG A 15 22.94 18.05 0.42
N PRO A 16 22.98 16.99 1.23
CA PRO A 16 22.33 15.75 0.84
C PRO A 16 20.86 16.07 0.54
N GLU A 17 20.34 15.54 -0.57
CA GLU A 17 18.91 15.58 -0.84
C GLU A 17 18.17 15.07 0.42
N PRO A 18 17.15 15.78 0.90
CA PRO A 18 16.34 15.27 1.98
C PRO A 18 15.59 14.03 1.47
N ALA A 19 15.95 12.87 2.02
CA ALA A 19 15.29 11.59 1.75
C ALA A 19 13.76 11.75 1.74
N SER A 20 13.12 11.21 0.69
CA SER A 20 11.65 11.17 0.55
C SER A 20 10.99 10.47 1.74
N PRO A 21 9.95 11.04 2.37
CA PRO A 21 9.22 10.38 3.43
C PRO A 21 8.22 9.43 2.80
N SER A 22 8.64 8.17 2.66
CA SER A 22 7.81 6.98 2.91
C SER A 22 8.65 5.72 2.69
N GLN A 23 9.81 5.65 3.34
CA GLN A 23 10.30 4.34 3.80
C GLN A 23 9.40 3.86 4.95
N GLN A 24 8.09 3.75 4.69
CA GLN A 24 7.22 2.99 5.57
C GLN A 24 7.64 1.55 5.38
N SER A 25 8.18 0.94 6.42
CA SER A 25 8.60 -0.46 6.43
C SER A 25 7.36 -1.33 6.28
N SER A 26 6.87 -1.49 5.05
CA SER A 26 5.91 -2.50 4.70
C SER A 26 6.63 -3.84 4.66
N ILE A 27 6.02 -4.86 5.26
CA ILE A 27 6.46 -6.23 5.02
C ILE A 27 6.41 -6.47 3.48
N PRO A 28 7.49 -6.98 2.86
CA PRO A 28 7.48 -7.29 1.43
C PRO A 28 6.32 -8.25 1.10
N ASN A 29 5.79 -8.19 -0.12
CA ASN A 29 4.65 -9.03 -0.54
C ASN A 29 4.85 -10.51 -0.18
N ALA A 30 6.05 -11.06 -0.40
CA ALA A 30 6.39 -12.43 -0.04
C ALA A 30 6.26 -12.71 1.47
N GLY A 31 6.68 -11.77 2.32
CA GLY A 31 6.53 -11.88 3.78
C GLY A 31 5.07 -11.77 4.25
N LEU A 32 4.25 -10.96 3.57
CA LEU A 32 2.81 -10.88 3.88
C LEU A 32 2.07 -12.14 3.47
N VAL A 33 2.41 -12.69 2.31
CA VAL A 33 1.88 -13.98 1.85
C VAL A 33 2.21 -15.07 2.87
N GLU A 34 3.46 -15.19 3.31
CA GLU A 34 3.84 -16.16 4.34
C GLU A 34 3.07 -15.96 5.64
N LEU A 35 2.94 -14.71 6.11
CA LEU A 35 2.21 -14.37 7.32
C LEU A 35 0.74 -14.83 7.24
N VAL A 36 0.08 -14.58 6.11
CA VAL A 36 -1.30 -14.98 5.88
C VAL A 36 -1.44 -16.51 5.83
N GLU A 37 -0.56 -17.18 5.10
CA GLU A 37 -0.59 -18.65 4.94
C GLU A 37 -0.26 -19.40 6.22
N ARG A 38 0.51 -18.79 7.13
CA ARG A 38 0.77 -19.32 8.49
C ARG A 38 -0.42 -19.17 9.44
N GLY A 39 -1.54 -18.64 8.98
CA GLY A 39 -2.77 -18.55 9.76
C GLY A 39 -2.91 -17.26 10.55
N ALA A 40 -2.42 -16.14 10.02
CA ALA A 40 -2.72 -14.84 10.58
C ALA A 40 -4.24 -14.65 10.74
N LYS A 41 -4.63 -14.08 11.88
CA LYS A 41 -6.03 -13.77 12.15
C LYS A 41 -6.40 -12.44 11.48
N PRO A 42 -7.63 -12.31 10.95
CA PRO A 42 -8.12 -11.03 10.46
C PRO A 42 -7.99 -9.93 11.51
N SER A 43 -7.43 -8.79 11.13
CA SER A 43 -7.20 -7.67 12.02
C SER A 43 -6.93 -6.38 11.26
N ALA A 44 -7.27 -5.24 11.87
CA ALA A 44 -6.96 -3.93 11.30
C ALA A 44 -5.46 -3.69 11.13
N ALA A 45 -4.60 -4.31 11.95
CA ALA A 45 -3.15 -4.22 11.77
C ALA A 45 -2.71 -4.90 10.47
N LEU A 46 -3.23 -6.11 10.20
CA LEU A 46 -2.97 -6.83 8.97
C LEU A 46 -3.52 -6.08 7.74
N ASP A 47 -4.72 -5.49 7.85
CA ASP A 47 -5.31 -4.68 6.77
C ASP A 47 -4.42 -3.49 6.39
N ARG A 48 -3.78 -2.85 7.37
CA ARG A 48 -2.83 -1.75 7.13
C ARG A 48 -1.56 -2.22 6.45
N GLU A 49 -1.02 -3.37 6.83
CA GLU A 49 0.15 -3.94 6.16
C GLU A 49 -0.16 -4.31 4.70
N ILE A 50 -1.32 -4.92 4.45
CA ILE A 50 -1.81 -5.21 3.09
C ILE A 50 -1.99 -3.90 2.31
N ALA A 51 -2.59 -2.87 2.92
CA ALA A 51 -2.78 -1.57 2.29
C ALA A 51 -1.46 -0.95 1.84
N LEU A 52 -0.44 -0.94 2.71
CA LEU A 52 0.89 -0.43 2.37
C LEU A 52 1.53 -1.21 1.22
N ALA A 53 1.44 -2.54 1.26
CA ALA A 53 1.97 -3.41 0.22
C ALA A 53 1.34 -3.19 -1.17
N VAL A 54 0.10 -2.70 -1.21
CA VAL A 54 -0.62 -2.42 -2.46
C VAL A 54 -0.65 -0.93 -2.82
N GLY A 55 0.21 -0.13 -2.19
CA GLY A 55 0.45 1.26 -2.57
C GLY A 55 -0.45 2.30 -1.90
N TRP A 56 -1.15 1.94 -0.82
CA TRP A 56 -1.86 2.97 -0.04
C TRP A 56 -0.86 3.87 0.67
N HIS A 57 -1.16 5.17 0.69
CA HIS A 57 -0.35 6.17 1.36
C HIS A 57 -0.96 6.52 2.72
N ARG A 58 -0.16 6.35 3.78
CA ARG A 58 -0.53 6.80 5.13
C ARG A 58 0.09 8.15 5.44
N TYR A 59 -0.73 9.08 5.92
CA TYR A 59 -0.31 10.41 6.34
C TYR A 59 -0.61 10.66 7.82
N SER A 60 0.29 11.40 8.47
CA SER A 60 0.13 11.89 9.82
C SER A 60 -0.90 13.02 9.90
N PRO A 61 -1.54 13.23 11.07
CA PRO A 61 -2.42 14.37 11.33
C PRO A 61 -1.87 15.72 10.84
N SER A 62 -0.57 15.96 11.06
CA SER A 62 0.12 17.21 10.69
C SER A 62 0.28 17.44 9.19
N GLU A 63 0.38 16.38 8.39
CA GLU A 63 0.58 16.47 6.93
C GLU A 63 -0.72 16.80 6.19
N ILE A 64 -1.85 16.33 6.70
CA ILE A 64 -3.18 16.51 6.13
C ILE A 64 -4.03 17.57 6.87
N GLY A 65 -3.49 18.18 7.93
CA GLY A 65 -4.20 19.20 8.72
C GLY A 65 -5.46 18.67 9.42
N ARG A 66 -5.47 17.40 9.84
CA ARG A 66 -6.59 16.76 10.55
C ARG A 66 -6.17 16.30 11.94
N LYS A 67 -7.13 15.94 12.79
CA LYS A 67 -6.85 15.42 14.15
C LYS A 67 -6.31 13.98 14.16
N ASN A 68 -6.70 13.19 13.17
CA ASN A 68 -6.36 11.76 13.08
C ASN A 68 -5.50 11.51 11.83
N PRO A 69 -4.67 10.45 11.81
CA PRO A 69 -3.99 10.03 10.61
C PRO A 69 -5.01 9.69 9.51
N GLY A 70 -4.56 9.78 8.28
CA GLY A 70 -5.37 9.53 7.10
C GLY A 70 -4.69 8.53 6.16
N TRP A 71 -5.52 7.88 5.37
CA TRP A 71 -5.12 6.93 4.35
C TRP A 71 -5.66 7.39 3.00
N ILE A 72 -4.85 7.29 1.96
CA ILE A 72 -5.23 7.63 0.59
C ILE A 72 -4.97 6.39 -0.26
N ALA A 73 -5.99 5.98 -1.01
CA ALA A 73 -5.88 4.86 -1.92
C ALA A 73 -4.94 5.20 -3.09
N PRO A 74 -4.24 4.23 -3.69
CA PRO A 74 -3.31 4.51 -4.78
C PRO A 74 -3.99 5.17 -5.98
N GLU A 75 -5.24 4.81 -6.28
CA GLU A 75 -6.05 5.43 -7.34
C GLU A 75 -6.35 6.92 -7.11
N ASP A 76 -6.31 7.37 -5.85
CA ASP A 76 -6.63 8.71 -5.41
C ASP A 76 -5.38 9.61 -5.24
N PHE A 77 -4.18 9.01 -5.31
CA PHE A 77 -2.92 9.68 -5.02
C PHE A 77 -2.26 10.22 -6.30
N ILE A 78 -2.20 11.55 -6.45
CA ILE A 78 -1.55 12.20 -7.61
C ILE A 78 -0.08 12.57 -7.33
N GLY A 79 0.33 12.59 -6.06
CA GLY A 79 1.70 12.89 -5.66
C GLY A 79 1.75 13.74 -4.40
N GLU A 80 2.86 14.43 -4.18
CA GLU A 80 3.05 15.32 -3.03
C GLU A 80 3.46 16.70 -3.51
N TYR A 81 3.14 17.72 -2.74
CA TYR A 81 3.78 19.03 -2.88
C TYR A 81 4.50 19.40 -1.59
N VAL A 82 5.65 20.06 -1.75
CA VAL A 82 6.44 20.59 -0.65
C VAL A 82 5.97 22.02 -0.38
N ARG A 83 5.48 22.26 0.85
CA ARG A 83 5.12 23.60 1.33
C ARG A 83 6.38 24.43 1.59
N GLY A 84 6.21 25.75 1.69
CA GLY A 84 7.31 26.67 2.00
C GLY A 84 8.01 26.43 3.34
N ASP A 85 7.38 25.69 4.26
CA ASP A 85 7.96 25.24 5.55
C ASP A 85 8.68 23.88 5.45
N GLY A 86 8.80 23.33 4.24
CA GLY A 86 9.40 22.02 3.97
C GLY A 86 8.47 20.82 4.24
N ARG A 87 7.25 21.03 4.76
CA ARG A 87 6.30 19.93 4.99
C ARG A 87 5.73 19.44 3.67
N ARG A 88 5.53 18.14 3.56
CA ARG A 88 4.87 17.52 2.42
C ARG A 88 3.38 17.38 2.70
N THR A 89 2.56 17.62 1.69
CA THR A 89 1.12 17.38 1.75
C THR A 89 0.72 16.59 0.51
N PRO A 90 -0.17 15.60 0.65
CA PRO A 90 -0.64 14.84 -0.50
C PRO A 90 -1.37 15.77 -1.48
N LYS A 91 -1.05 15.60 -2.76
CA LYS A 91 -1.81 16.13 -3.88
C LYS A 91 -2.84 15.08 -4.26
N LEU A 92 -4.09 15.51 -4.19
CA LEU A 92 -5.26 14.65 -4.37
C LEU A 92 -5.89 14.92 -5.74
N ASP A 93 -6.59 13.93 -6.31
CA ASP A 93 -7.42 14.16 -7.49
C ASP A 93 -8.66 14.99 -7.12
N SER A 94 -8.57 16.29 -7.37
CA SER A 94 -9.64 17.25 -7.07
C SER A 94 -10.93 17.01 -7.85
N LEU A 95 -11.00 16.07 -8.80
CA LEU A 95 -12.19 15.85 -9.63
C LEU A 95 -13.39 15.25 -8.86
N HIS A 96 -13.14 14.51 -7.77
CA HIS A 96 -14.21 13.81 -7.03
C HIS A 96 -14.26 14.11 -5.52
N GLY A 97 -13.40 15.00 -5.02
CA GLY A 97 -13.25 15.20 -3.58
C GLY A 97 -12.59 13.96 -2.97
N THR A 98 -11.28 13.85 -3.12
CA THR A 98 -10.55 12.66 -2.68
C THR A 98 -10.79 12.33 -1.21
N ASP A 99 -11.23 11.10 -0.98
CA ASP A 99 -11.47 10.59 0.35
C ASP A 99 -10.13 10.32 1.04
N ILE A 100 -9.85 11.12 2.08
CA ILE A 100 -8.85 10.74 3.07
C ILE A 100 -9.54 9.85 4.09
N TRP A 101 -9.33 8.56 3.95
CA TRP A 101 -9.91 7.51 4.77
C TRP A 101 -9.33 7.50 6.18
N ARG A 102 -10.14 7.17 7.18
CA ARG A 102 -9.65 7.00 8.56
C ARG A 102 -8.82 5.71 8.72
N GLU A 103 -9.23 4.67 8.01
CA GLU A 103 -8.60 3.35 7.95
C GLU A 103 -8.65 2.85 6.51
N PRO A 104 -7.73 1.97 6.10
CA PRO A 104 -7.80 1.36 4.78
C PRO A 104 -8.97 0.38 4.67
N ARG A 105 -9.21 -0.13 3.46
CA ARG A 105 -10.22 -1.17 3.22
C ARG A 105 -9.97 -2.39 4.14
N PRO A 106 -11.03 -3.04 4.66
CA PRO A 106 -10.90 -4.18 5.57
C PRO A 106 -10.59 -5.49 4.84
N TYR A 107 -9.42 -5.56 4.19
CA TYR A 107 -8.99 -6.65 3.31
C TYR A 107 -9.12 -8.05 3.92
N SER A 108 -8.79 -8.21 5.19
CA SER A 108 -8.79 -9.50 5.88
C SER A 108 -10.18 -10.06 6.19
N THR A 109 -11.23 -9.24 6.08
CA THR A 109 -12.61 -9.61 6.45
C THR A 109 -13.64 -9.40 5.34
N SER A 110 -13.32 -8.63 4.29
CA SER A 110 -14.24 -8.35 3.17
C SER A 110 -13.71 -8.94 1.88
N ILE A 111 -14.52 -9.81 1.25
CA ILE A 111 -14.20 -10.35 -0.08
C ILE A 111 -14.17 -9.23 -1.11
N ASP A 112 -15.11 -8.27 -1.07
CA ASP A 112 -15.15 -7.13 -1.98
C ASP A 112 -13.88 -6.28 -1.88
N ALA A 113 -13.35 -6.08 -0.66
CA ALA A 113 -12.07 -5.41 -0.46
C ALA A 113 -10.92 -6.24 -1.04
N ALA A 114 -10.87 -7.55 -0.78
CA ALA A 114 -9.82 -8.42 -1.31
C ALA A 114 -9.84 -8.50 -2.85
N MET A 115 -11.02 -8.39 -3.48
CA MET A 115 -11.16 -8.38 -4.95
C MET A 115 -10.47 -7.18 -5.59
N THR A 116 -10.37 -6.04 -4.92
CA THR A 116 -9.65 -4.88 -5.47
C THR A 116 -8.14 -5.12 -5.58
N LEU A 117 -7.63 -6.19 -4.97
CA LEU A 117 -6.22 -6.58 -5.08
C LEU A 117 -5.93 -7.42 -6.30
N VAL A 118 -6.94 -8.06 -6.90
CA VAL A 118 -6.78 -8.92 -8.07
C VAL A 118 -6.30 -8.07 -9.26
N PRO A 119 -5.20 -8.44 -9.93
CA PRO A 119 -4.71 -7.68 -11.07
C PRO A 119 -5.75 -7.56 -12.20
N PRO A 120 -5.78 -6.45 -12.96
CA PRO A 120 -6.61 -6.35 -14.15
C PRO A 120 -6.33 -7.50 -15.13
N GLY A 121 -7.38 -8.07 -15.73
CA GLY A 121 -7.25 -9.20 -16.66
C GLY A 121 -7.05 -10.57 -15.98
N HIS A 122 -6.93 -10.61 -14.64
CA HIS A 122 -6.96 -11.85 -13.89
C HIS A 122 -8.39 -12.27 -13.56
N ILE A 123 -8.63 -13.57 -13.60
CA ILE A 123 -9.78 -14.20 -12.98
C ILE A 123 -9.35 -14.73 -11.59
N PHE A 124 -10.33 -14.93 -10.73
CA PHE A 124 -10.09 -15.46 -9.39
C PHE A 124 -11.21 -16.41 -9.00
N GLY A 125 -10.90 -17.30 -8.07
CA GLY A 125 -11.89 -18.12 -7.38
C GLY A 125 -11.49 -18.28 -5.93
N CYS A 126 -12.48 -18.27 -5.05
CA CYS A 126 -12.30 -18.55 -3.64
C CYS A 126 -13.34 -19.55 -3.16
N GLY A 127 -12.93 -20.47 -2.30
CA GLY A 127 -13.80 -21.47 -1.72
C GLY A 127 -13.74 -21.48 -0.20
N SER A 128 -14.80 -22.03 0.40
CA SER A 128 -14.92 -22.12 1.85
C SER A 128 -14.21 -23.36 2.41
N LYS A 129 -14.15 -23.39 3.75
CA LYS A 129 -13.33 -24.25 4.60
C LYS A 129 -13.37 -25.74 4.22
N ASP A 130 -12.18 -26.33 4.12
CA ASP A 130 -12.03 -27.78 4.20
C ASP A 130 -12.25 -28.29 5.64
N ALA A 131 -12.09 -29.60 5.86
CA ALA A 131 -12.24 -30.21 7.20
C ALA A 131 -11.29 -29.64 8.26
N THR A 132 -10.21 -28.96 7.85
CA THR A 132 -9.23 -28.32 8.76
C THR A 132 -9.62 -26.89 9.13
N GLY A 133 -10.67 -26.35 8.51
CA GLY A 133 -11.13 -25.01 8.76
C GLY A 133 -10.38 -23.94 7.97
N THR A 134 -9.73 -24.32 6.86
CA THR A 134 -8.90 -23.44 6.02
C THR A 134 -9.60 -23.14 4.71
N ALA A 135 -9.68 -21.86 4.33
CA ALA A 135 -10.20 -21.41 3.05
C ALA A 135 -9.08 -21.36 2.00
N TRP A 136 -9.44 -21.53 0.73
CA TRP A 136 -8.52 -21.48 -0.40
C TRP A 136 -8.94 -20.41 -1.39
N ALA A 137 -7.97 -19.85 -2.09
CA ALA A 137 -8.22 -18.97 -3.22
C ALA A 137 -7.11 -19.10 -4.26
N TRP A 138 -7.43 -18.70 -5.48
CA TRP A 138 -6.47 -18.60 -6.57
C TRP A 138 -6.74 -17.34 -7.39
N SER A 139 -5.68 -16.82 -8.01
CA SER A 139 -5.73 -15.75 -8.98
C SER A 139 -4.74 -16.04 -10.10
N GLY A 140 -5.12 -15.74 -11.34
CA GLY A 140 -4.27 -15.92 -12.51
C GLY A 140 -4.86 -15.22 -13.73
N PRO A 141 -4.09 -15.06 -14.82
CA PRO A 141 -4.60 -14.50 -16.06
C PRO A 141 -5.83 -15.28 -16.55
N ALA A 142 -6.67 -14.65 -17.35
CA ALA A 142 -7.85 -15.28 -17.93
C ALA A 142 -7.52 -16.48 -18.86
N ASP A 143 -6.25 -16.67 -19.22
CA ASP A 143 -5.78 -17.87 -19.94
C ASP A 143 -5.79 -19.09 -19.00
N PRO A 144 -6.64 -20.10 -19.25
CA PRO A 144 -6.87 -21.22 -18.33
C PRO A 144 -5.67 -22.17 -18.16
N LEU A 145 -4.56 -21.98 -18.88
CA LEU A 145 -3.35 -22.81 -18.73
C LEU A 145 -2.42 -22.35 -17.59
N GLU A 146 -2.71 -21.22 -16.93
CA GLU A 146 -1.80 -20.59 -15.97
C GLU A 146 -2.47 -20.22 -14.62
N TYR A 147 -3.05 -21.20 -13.94
CA TYR A 147 -3.44 -21.04 -12.52
C TYR A 147 -2.21 -21.03 -11.61
N ARG A 148 -1.46 -19.91 -11.61
CA ARG A 148 -0.14 -19.85 -10.96
C ARG A 148 -0.18 -19.51 -9.48
N SER A 149 -1.13 -18.69 -9.03
CA SER A 149 -1.10 -18.16 -7.67
C SER A 149 -2.24 -18.70 -6.80
N ILE A 150 -1.98 -19.83 -6.11
CA ILE A 150 -2.90 -20.46 -5.16
C ILE A 150 -2.44 -20.19 -3.73
N SER A 151 -3.38 -19.92 -2.82
CA SER A 151 -3.12 -19.69 -1.40
C SER A 151 -4.21 -20.25 -0.49
N ASN A 152 -3.83 -20.53 0.76
CA ASN A 152 -4.71 -21.02 1.81
C ASN A 152 -4.63 -20.09 3.03
N ALA A 153 -5.75 -19.81 3.69
CA ALA A 153 -5.79 -18.96 4.87
C ALA A 153 -6.98 -19.22 5.79
N ALA A 154 -7.02 -18.55 6.94
CA ALA A 154 -8.10 -18.68 7.91
C ALA A 154 -9.49 -18.24 7.40
N THR A 155 -9.53 -17.35 6.40
CA THR A 155 -10.76 -16.83 5.78
C THR A 155 -10.62 -16.76 4.25
N PRO A 156 -11.72 -16.83 3.48
CA PRO A 156 -11.66 -16.67 2.02
C PRO A 156 -11.08 -15.32 1.58
N ALA A 157 -11.38 -14.24 2.31
CA ALA A 157 -10.84 -12.91 2.02
C ALA A 157 -9.31 -12.87 2.17
N LEU A 158 -8.76 -13.48 3.22
CA LEU A 158 -7.32 -13.58 3.41
C LEU A 158 -6.65 -14.47 2.36
N ALA A 159 -7.26 -15.62 2.04
CA ALA A 159 -6.73 -16.49 1.00
C ALA A 159 -6.66 -15.76 -0.35
N LEU A 160 -7.69 -14.97 -0.67
CA LEU A 160 -7.72 -14.15 -1.89
C LEU A 160 -6.67 -13.03 -1.86
N CYS A 161 -6.45 -12.37 -0.71
CA CYS A 161 -5.38 -11.39 -0.57
C CYS A 161 -4.00 -12.01 -0.87
N ALA A 162 -3.70 -13.17 -0.29
CA ALA A 162 -2.43 -13.86 -0.53
C ALA A 162 -2.27 -14.29 -2.00
N ALA A 163 -3.31 -14.86 -2.60
CA ALA A 163 -3.30 -15.24 -4.01
C ALA A 163 -3.08 -14.03 -4.94
N ALA A 164 -3.74 -12.91 -4.68
CA ALA A 164 -3.59 -11.68 -5.46
C ALA A 164 -2.21 -11.04 -5.29
N LEU A 165 -1.64 -11.07 -4.08
CA LEU A 165 -0.28 -10.58 -3.82
C LEU A 165 0.79 -11.42 -4.51
N LYS A 166 0.63 -12.76 -4.54
CA LYS A 166 1.48 -13.66 -5.32
C LYS A 166 1.42 -13.32 -6.81
N ALA A 167 0.21 -13.21 -7.35
CA ALA A 167 -0.01 -12.88 -8.76
C ALA A 167 0.63 -11.53 -9.18
N LYS A 168 0.64 -10.54 -8.28
CA LYS A 168 1.34 -9.27 -8.52
C LYS A 168 2.85 -9.40 -8.51
N GLY A 169 3.41 -10.25 -7.65
CA GLY A 169 4.85 -10.49 -7.56
C GLY A 169 5.42 -11.27 -8.75
N GLU A 170 4.60 -12.02 -9.48
CA GLU A 170 5.01 -12.77 -10.68
C GLU A 170 5.08 -11.90 -11.94
N ASN A 171 4.44 -10.73 -11.95
CA ASN A 171 4.35 -9.80 -13.09
C ASN A 171 5.38 -8.64 -13.04
N GLN A 172 6.35 -8.69 -12.12
CA GLN A 172 7.43 -7.69 -11.97
C GLN A 172 8.77 -8.25 -12.44
#